data_AF-A0A8S1H5G7-F1
#
_entry.id   AF-A0A8S1H5G7-F1
#
_cell.length_a   1.000
_cell.length_b   1.000
_cell.length_c   1.000
_cell.angle_alpha   90.00
_cell.angle_beta   90.00
_cell.angle_gamma   90.00
#
_symmetry.space_group_name_H-M   'P 1'
#
loop_
_entity.id
_entity.type
_entity.pdbx_description
1 polymer ?
#
loop_
_entity_poly.entity_id
_entity_poly.type
_entity_poly.pdbx_seq_one_letter_code
_entity_poly.pdbx_strand_id
1 'polypeptide(L)'
;MPEETASYYEGRLKSLDDEMTELFHENETLSEDLDNIDRRIDEEPTPALYLEKRRLEEAIEAIDGNLDSLYEKIEYTRKKFEAFMERQAEEEVVEEEPDVVAEPSSATEASSSSDSFSDSENDGF
;
A
#
# COMPACT_ATOMS: atom_id res chain seq x y z
N MET A 1 -1.59 7.96 14.71
CA MET A 1 -2.41 8.35 13.55
C MET A 1 -1.94 7.82 12.19
N PRO A 2 -0.70 7.32 11.98
CA PRO A 2 -0.30 6.73 10.69
C PRO A 2 -1.12 5.52 10.25
N GLU A 3 -1.41 4.59 11.18
CA GLU A 3 -2.19 3.38 10.90
C GLU A 3 -3.61 3.68 10.40
N GLU A 4 -4.28 4.67 10.99
CA GLU A 4 -5.62 5.11 10.54
C GLU A 4 -5.59 5.67 9.11
N THR A 5 -4.52 6.39 8.77
CA THR A 5 -4.33 6.96 7.43
C THR A 5 -4.02 5.87 6.40
N ALA A 6 -3.19 4.89 6.74
CA ALA A 6 -2.93 3.72 5.89
C ALA A 6 -4.22 2.93 5.63
N SER A 7 -4.97 2.61 6.69
CA SER A 7 -6.24 1.90 6.61
C SER A 7 -7.27 2.64 5.73
N TYR A 8 -7.30 3.97 5.79
CA TYR A 8 -8.13 4.79 4.91
C TYR A 8 -7.76 4.60 3.43
N TYR A 9 -6.48 4.66 3.08
CA TYR A 9 -6.03 4.49 1.69
C TYR A 9 -6.30 3.08 1.18
N GLU A 10 -6.01 2.05 1.97
CA GLU A 10 -6.30 0.65 1.62
C GLU A 10 -7.79 0.43 1.40
N GLY A 11 -8.62 0.91 2.34
CA GLY A 11 -10.08 0.82 2.22
C GLY A 11 -10.61 1.57 1.00
N ARG A 12 -10.04 2.74 0.69
CA ARG A 12 -10.43 3.52 -0.50
C ARG A 12 -10.02 2.81 -1.79
N LEU A 13 -8.80 2.28 -1.88
CA LEU A 13 -8.34 1.53 -3.05
C LEU A 13 -9.19 0.29 -3.28
N LYS A 14 -9.50 -0.46 -2.23
CA LYS A 14 -10.39 -1.61 -2.31
C LYS A 14 -11.77 -1.23 -2.82
N SER A 15 -12.37 -0.18 -2.26
CA SER A 15 -13.69 0.29 -2.70
C SER A 15 -13.71 0.72 -4.17
N LEU A 16 -12.63 1.32 -4.68
CA LEU A 16 -12.53 1.70 -6.09
C LEU A 16 -12.34 0.48 -7.00
N ASP A 17 -11.60 -0.54 -6.53
CA ASP A 17 -11.42 -1.80 -7.25
C ASP A 17 -12.72 -2.63 -7.33
N ASP A 18 -13.49 -2.63 -6.24
CA ASP A 18 -14.83 -3.24 -6.18
C ASP A 18 -15.78 -2.54 -7.19
N GLU A 19 -15.78 -1.19 -7.22
CA GLU A 19 -16.56 -0.39 -8.18
C GLU A 19 -16.14 -0.68 -9.63
N MET A 20 -14.85 -0.83 -9.88
CA MET A 20 -14.31 -1.13 -11.21
C MET A 20 -14.75 -2.52 -11.67
N THR A 21 -14.71 -3.48 -10.76
CA THR A 21 -15.18 -4.83 -11.01
C THR A 21 -16.67 -4.85 -11.35
N GLU A 22 -17.50 -4.10 -10.61
CA GLU A 22 -18.94 -4.00 -10.87
C GLU A 22 -19.23 -3.43 -12.27
N LEU A 23 -18.57 -2.32 -12.64
CA LEU A 23 -18.72 -1.72 -13.97
C LEU A 23 -18.29 -2.65 -15.11
N PHE A 24 -17.25 -3.47 -14.91
CA PHE A 24 -16.87 -4.46 -15.92
C PHE A 24 -17.94 -5.52 -16.14
N HIS A 25 -18.55 -6.03 -15.06
CA HIS A 25 -19.63 -7.01 -15.19
C HIS A 25 -20.88 -6.39 -15.85
N GLU A 26 -21.18 -5.13 -15.53
CA GLU A 26 -22.28 -4.40 -16.18
C GLU A 26 -22.02 -4.20 -17.69
N ASN A 27 -20.81 -3.80 -18.06
CA ASN A 27 -20.41 -3.63 -19.47
C ASN A 27 -20.49 -4.95 -20.25
N GLU A 28 -20.03 -6.05 -19.66
CA GLU A 28 -20.13 -7.39 -20.25
C GLU A 28 -21.59 -7.79 -20.49
N THR A 29 -22.45 -7.57 -19.50
CA THR A 29 -23.90 -7.86 -19.61
C THR A 29 -24.54 -7.04 -20.73
N LEU A 30 -24.26 -5.73 -20.80
CA LEU A 30 -24.79 -4.87 -21.86
C LEU A 30 -24.27 -5.26 -23.25
N SER A 31 -23.03 -5.73 -23.34
CA SER A 31 -22.46 -6.22 -24.59
C SER A 31 -23.15 -7.50 -25.09
N GLU A 32 -23.46 -8.43 -24.19
CA GLU A 32 -24.25 -9.62 -24.53
C GLU A 32 -25.67 -9.27 -25.00
N ASP A 33 -26.30 -8.29 -24.35
CA ASP A 33 -27.60 -7.78 -24.76
C ASP A 33 -27.54 -7.10 -26.14
N LEU A 34 -26.46 -6.36 -26.43
CA LEU A 34 -26.23 -5.73 -27.72
C LEU A 34 -26.10 -6.78 -28.82
N ASP A 35 -25.32 -7.84 -28.60
CA ASP A 35 -25.18 -8.97 -29.53
C ASP A 35 -26.53 -9.67 -29.78
N ASN A 36 -27.38 -9.76 -28.75
CA ASN A 36 -28.72 -10.30 -28.89
C ASN A 36 -29.62 -9.41 -29.75
N ILE A 37 -29.56 -8.10 -29.54
CA ILE A 37 -30.31 -7.14 -30.35
C ILE A 37 -29.85 -7.16 -31.81
N ASP A 38 -28.55 -7.26 -32.06
CA ASP A 38 -28.00 -7.33 -33.41
C ASP A 38 -28.52 -8.57 -34.16
N ARG A 39 -28.52 -9.73 -33.50
CA ARG A 39 -29.12 -10.95 -34.07
C ARG A 39 -30.60 -10.77 -34.39
N ARG A 40 -31.37 -10.13 -33.50
CA ARG A 40 -32.81 -9.88 -33.71
C ARG A 40 -33.04 -8.90 -34.87
N ILE A 41 -32.15 -7.92 -35.05
CA ILE A 41 -32.21 -6.98 -36.19
C ILE A 41 -31.95 -7.71 -37.50
N ASP A 42 -30.98 -8.63 -37.54
CA ASP A 42 -30.67 -9.45 -38.72
C ASP A 42 -31.83 -10.38 -39.09
N GLU A 43 -32.56 -10.90 -38.10
CA GLU A 43 -33.72 -11.78 -38.31
C GLU A 43 -34.98 -11.00 -38.71
N GLU A 44 -35.33 -9.94 -37.98
CA GLU A 44 -36.53 -9.12 -38.22
C GLU A 44 -36.27 -7.63 -37.92
N PRO A 45 -35.81 -6.85 -38.91
CA PRO A 45 -35.44 -5.46 -38.68
C PRO A 45 -36.68 -4.59 -38.42
N THR A 46 -36.78 -4.07 -37.20
CA THR A 46 -37.85 -3.12 -36.81
C THR A 46 -37.25 -1.84 -36.24
N PRO A 47 -37.92 -0.67 -36.42
CA PRO A 47 -37.46 0.59 -35.85
C PRO A 47 -37.25 0.54 -34.33
N ALA A 48 -38.03 -0.27 -33.61
CA ALA A 48 -37.89 -0.43 -32.17
C ALA A 48 -36.55 -1.06 -31.78
N LEU A 49 -36.10 -2.09 -32.51
CA LEU A 49 -34.81 -2.75 -32.24
C LEU A 49 -33.62 -1.82 -32.48
N TYR A 50 -33.67 -0.98 -33.52
CA TYR A 50 -32.61 0.01 -33.74
C TYR A 50 -32.53 1.07 -32.62
N LEU A 51 -33.68 1.45 -32.05
CA LEU A 51 -33.70 2.36 -30.89
C LEU A 51 -33.16 1.68 -29.63
N GLU A 52 -33.45 0.40 -29.44
CA GLU A 52 -32.93 -0.40 -28.32
C GLU A 52 -31.41 -0.59 -28.45
N LYS A 53 -30.92 -0.97 -29.63
CA LYS A 53 -29.48 -1.04 -29.96
C LYS A 53 -28.76 0.25 -29.58
N ARG A 54 -29.26 1.38 -30.06
CA ARG A 54 -28.66 2.69 -29.80
C ARG A 54 -28.58 3.01 -28.30
N ARG A 55 -29.59 2.62 -27.51
CA ARG A 55 -29.57 2.84 -26.06
C ARG A 55 -28.52 1.99 -25.37
N LEU A 56 -28.34 0.75 -25.81
CA LEU A 56 -27.28 -0.14 -25.30
C LEU A 56 -25.90 0.41 -25.65
N GLU A 57 -25.70 0.86 -26.89
CA GLU A 57 -24.44 1.53 -27.31
C GLU A 57 -24.14 2.78 -26.47
N GLU A 58 -25.13 3.65 -26.24
CA GLU A 58 -24.98 4.85 -25.40
C GLU A 58 -24.69 4.50 -23.93
N ALA A 59 -25.25 3.39 -23.42
CA ALA A 59 -24.99 2.92 -22.06
C ALA A 59 -23.57 2.35 -21.90
N ILE A 60 -23.10 1.57 -22.88
CA ILE A 60 -21.73 1.04 -22.91
C ILE A 60 -20.71 2.19 -22.96
N GLU A 61 -20.92 3.18 -23.84
CA GLU A 61 -20.05 4.37 -23.93
C GLU A 61 -19.98 5.13 -22.59
N ALA A 62 -21.10 5.23 -21.87
CA ALA A 62 -21.13 5.85 -20.55
C ALA A 62 -20.35 5.05 -19.50
N ILE A 63 -20.42 3.72 -19.53
CA ILE A 63 -19.62 2.86 -18.64
C ILE A 63 -18.13 3.00 -18.96
N ASP A 64 -17.74 3.01 -20.23
CA ASP A 64 -16.34 3.19 -20.64
C ASP A 64 -15.78 4.51 -20.10
N GLY A 65 -16.54 5.61 -20.21
CA GLY A 65 -16.15 6.89 -19.63
C GLY A 65 -16.06 6.88 -18.09
N ASN A 66 -16.91 6.10 -17.42
CA ASN A 66 -16.82 5.92 -15.97
C ASN A 66 -15.59 5.10 -15.57
N LEU A 67 -15.28 4.04 -16.31
CA LEU A 67 -14.08 3.22 -16.12
C LEU A 67 -12.81 4.06 -16.27
N ASP A 68 -12.71 4.89 -17.32
CA ASP A 68 -11.59 5.82 -17.51
C ASP A 68 -11.40 6.74 -16.29
N SER A 69 -12.49 7.37 -15.83
CA SER A 69 -12.46 8.23 -14.64
C SER A 69 -12.06 7.45 -13.36
N LEU A 70 -12.47 6.19 -13.26
CA LEU A 70 -12.18 5.35 -12.12
C LEU A 70 -10.70 4.91 -12.09
N TYR A 71 -10.14 4.58 -13.26
CA TYR A 71 -8.71 4.32 -13.41
C TYR A 71 -7.86 5.50 -12.93
N GLU A 72 -8.22 6.72 -13.34
CA GLU A 72 -7.52 7.94 -12.89
C GLU A 72 -7.61 8.11 -11.36
N LYS A 73 -8.78 7.85 -10.77
CA LYS A 73 -8.98 7.92 -9.31
C LYS A 73 -8.13 6.88 -8.58
N ILE A 74 -8.08 5.64 -9.07
CA ILE A 74 -7.26 4.56 -8.50
C ILE A 74 -5.79 4.94 -8.55
N GLU A 75 -5.30 5.37 -9.72
CA GLU A 75 -3.89 5.76 -9.89
C GLU A 75 -3.52 6.92 -8.96
N TYR A 76 -4.39 7.94 -8.88
CA TYR A 76 -4.19 9.08 -7.99
C TYR A 76 -4.15 8.67 -6.52
N THR A 77 -5.09 7.82 -6.09
CA THR A 77 -5.13 7.32 -4.70
C THR A 77 -3.90 6.47 -4.40
N ARG A 78 -3.45 5.63 -5.33
CA ARG A 78 -2.23 4.81 -5.17
C ARG A 78 -0.99 5.69 -4.99
N LYS A 79 -0.79 6.69 -5.85
CA LYS A 79 0.34 7.63 -5.73
C LYS A 79 0.35 8.37 -4.39
N LYS A 80 -0.82 8.77 -3.89
CA LYS A 80 -0.94 9.39 -2.57
C LYS A 80 -0.58 8.44 -1.43
N PHE A 81 -1.00 7.18 -1.56
CA PHE A 81 -0.69 6.18 -0.55
C PHE A 81 0.79 5.84 -0.53
N GLU A 82 1.41 5.65 -1.70
CA GLU A 82 2.86 5.44 -1.84
C GLU A 82 3.65 6.59 -1.20
N ALA A 83 3.33 7.84 -1.53
CA ALA A 83 4.00 9.01 -0.95
C ALA A 83 3.77 9.14 0.56
N PHE A 84 2.65 8.64 1.08
CA PHE A 84 2.40 8.59 2.52
C PHE A 84 3.29 7.54 3.19
N MET A 85 3.38 6.34 2.62
CA MET A 85 4.23 5.26 3.14
C MET A 85 5.72 5.62 3.09
N GLU A 86 6.18 6.27 2.02
CA GLU A 86 7.57 6.75 1.89
C GLU A 86 7.92 7.73 3.02
N ARG A 87 7.06 8.71 3.31
CA ARG A 87 7.28 9.65 4.43
C ARG A 87 7.32 8.96 5.79
N GLN A 88 6.47 7.96 6.00
CA GLN A 88 6.47 7.20 7.25
C GLN A 88 7.76 6.40 7.42
N ALA A 89 8.26 5.79 6.33
CA ALA A 89 9.54 5.10 6.34
C ALA A 89 10.73 6.05 6.58
N GLU A 90 10.71 7.27 6.01
CA GLU A 90 11.74 8.29 6.26
C GLU A 90 11.74 8.79 7.71
N GLU A 91 10.56 8.95 8.32
CA GLU A 91 10.40 9.37 9.73
C GLU A 91 10.91 8.28 10.70
N GLU A 92 10.61 7.01 10.41
CA GLU A 92 11.08 5.85 11.20
C GLU A 92 12.62 5.73 11.19
N VAL A 93 13.27 6.00 10.04
CA VAL A 93 14.75 5.93 9.91
C VAL A 93 15.47 7.05 10.69
N VAL A 94 14.82 8.20 10.90
CA VAL A 94 15.42 9.32 11.65
C VAL A 94 15.36 9.11 13.17
N GLU A 95 14.42 8.30 13.67
CA GLU A 95 14.34 7.96 15.10
C GLU A 95 15.34 6.87 15.55
N GLU A 96 16.02 6.19 14.61
CA GLU A 96 17.00 5.11 14.92
C GLU A 96 18.49 5.54 14.92
N GLU A 97 18.84 6.83 14.78
CA GLU A 97 20.25 7.27 14.89
C GLU A 97 20.75 7.39 16.35
N PRO A 98 22.02 7.02 16.65
CA PRO A 98 22.38 6.18 17.81
C PRO A 98 22.49 6.91 19.16
N ASP A 99 22.15 6.16 20.22
CA ASP A 99 22.55 6.42 21.61
C ASP A 99 24.09 6.52 21.68
N VAL A 100 24.60 7.75 21.62
CA VAL A 100 25.99 8.07 21.95
C VAL A 100 26.16 7.84 23.45
N VAL A 101 26.45 6.59 23.81
CA VAL A 101 27.07 6.24 25.09
C VAL A 101 28.44 6.91 25.13
N ALA A 102 28.48 8.13 25.64
CA ALA A 102 29.70 8.78 26.04
C ALA A 102 30.31 7.94 27.19
N GLU A 103 31.37 7.20 26.92
CA GLU A 103 32.28 6.73 27.97
C GLU A 103 33.13 7.91 28.46
N PRO A 104 33.07 8.29 29.74
CA PRO A 104 34.17 9.00 30.35
C PRO A 104 35.12 7.98 31.01
N SER A 105 36.26 7.81 30.34
CA SER A 105 37.61 7.83 30.93
C SER A 105 37.86 6.96 32.16
N SER A 106 38.63 5.90 31.91
CA SER A 106 39.57 5.25 32.83
C SER A 106 40.10 6.16 33.96
N ALA A 107 39.73 5.81 35.20
CA ALA A 107 40.45 6.20 36.40
C ALA A 107 40.92 4.93 37.13
N THR A 108 42.18 4.59 36.89
CA THR A 108 43.03 3.79 37.78
C THR A 108 43.06 4.42 39.16
N GLU A 109 42.82 3.64 40.22
CA GLU A 109 43.70 3.59 41.39
C GLU A 109 43.60 2.23 42.09
N ALA A 110 44.78 1.70 42.38
CA ALA A 110 45.04 0.42 43.02
C ALA A 110 44.93 0.53 44.54
N SER A 111 44.59 -0.58 45.20
CA SER A 111 45.40 -1.19 46.28
C SER A 111 44.67 -2.40 46.85
N SER A 112 45.11 -3.59 46.43
CA SER A 112 44.92 -4.83 47.18
C SER A 112 46.28 -5.17 47.77
N SER A 113 46.40 -5.13 49.10
CA SER A 113 47.56 -5.63 49.82
C SER A 113 47.07 -6.44 51.01
N SER A 114 46.92 -7.74 50.78
CA SER A 114 46.82 -8.76 51.82
C SER A 114 48.08 -9.62 51.72
N ASP A 115 49.18 -9.14 52.29
CA ASP A 115 50.42 -9.91 52.40
C ASP A 115 50.30 -10.87 53.58
N SER A 116 50.28 -12.16 53.21
CA SER A 116 50.35 -13.27 54.13
C SER A 116 51.79 -13.49 54.58
N PHE A 117 51.95 -13.58 55.90
CA PHE A 117 53.15 -14.07 56.59
C PHE A 117 53.46 -15.53 56.23
N SER A 118 54.74 -15.82 56.01
CA SER A 118 55.48 -17.12 56.13
C SER A 118 56.61 -17.12 55.09
N ASP A 119 57.83 -17.59 55.30
CA ASP A 119 58.66 -18.07 56.41
C ASP A 119 60.08 -18.18 55.81
N SER A 120 61.06 -18.56 56.63
CA SER A 120 62.36 -19.17 56.25
C SER A 120 63.61 -18.27 56.06
N GLU A 121 64.36 -18.21 57.16
CA GLU A 121 65.73 -18.76 57.30
C GLU A 121 66.88 -18.19 56.46
N ASN A 122 67.47 -17.13 57.02
CA ASN A 122 68.86 -16.95 57.46
C ASN A 122 69.99 -17.92 57.03
N ASP A 123 71.03 -17.27 56.51
CA ASP A 123 72.49 -17.48 56.58
C ASP A 123 73.24 -18.56 55.79
N GLY A 124 74.25 -18.06 55.07
CA GLY A 124 75.43 -18.81 54.66
C GLY A 124 76.40 -17.99 53.81
N PHE A 125 77.26 -17.18 54.44
CA PHE A 125 78.70 -17.05 54.12
C PHE A 125 79.47 -16.40 55.28
#